data_AF-X1SEH9-F1
#
_entry.id   AF-X1SEH9-F1
#
_cell.length_a   1.000
_cell.length_b   1.000
_cell.length_c   1.000
_cell.angle_alpha   90.00
_cell.angle_beta   90.00
_cell.angle_gamma   90.00
#
_symmetry.space_group_name_H-M   'P 1'
#
loop_
_entity.id
_entity.type
_entity.pdbx_description
1 polymer ?
#
loop_
_entity_poly.entity_id
_entity_poly.type
_entity_poly.pdbx_seq_one_letter_code
_entity_poly.pdbx_strand_id
1 'polypeptide(L)'
;RLNLVKAQKEIARQSILRSIEKDIADLLSRKCAKISIPSSRDFDDKEFRYVLDNEPSWKFIEDEDEKKSSGWVWSKYAEIGGERYWLVRECRSENDEGSNQYLSSRAFQETLLWFRRMLRAYQAGIICDEDLFDLWRFILPFGFAGRLQYFKKYFQGEEEIQSMVFIINKILLYCCNKELRRPVHYFRSYVTEEELEILTRTEEYKKLHQEVNEVWKT
;
A
#
# COMPACT_ATOMS: atom_id res chain seq x y z
N ARG A 1 16.53 28.31 -24.83
CA ARG A 1 15.22 27.63 -24.76
C ARG A 1 15.33 26.22 -24.16
N LEU A 2 16.18 25.32 -24.69
CA LEU A 2 16.42 23.97 -24.12
C LEU A 2 16.83 23.97 -22.64
N ASN A 3 17.73 24.87 -22.23
CA ASN A 3 18.18 24.96 -20.82
C ASN A 3 17.06 25.43 -19.86
N LEU A 4 16.12 26.23 -20.36
CA LEU A 4 14.99 26.73 -19.57
C LEU A 4 13.96 25.62 -19.35
N VAL A 5 13.69 24.82 -20.39
CA VAL A 5 12.80 23.64 -20.32
C VAL A 5 13.38 22.57 -19.38
N LYS A 6 14.69 22.31 -19.46
CA LYS A 6 15.37 21.39 -18.52
C LYS A 6 15.28 21.88 -17.07
N ALA A 7 15.53 23.17 -16.83
CA ALA A 7 15.43 23.74 -15.49
C ALA A 7 13.99 23.68 -14.93
N GLN A 8 12.98 23.99 -15.75
CA GLN A 8 11.57 23.88 -15.35
C GLN A 8 11.19 22.44 -15.01
N LYS A 9 11.67 21.47 -15.80
CA LYS A 9 11.44 20.05 -15.55
C LYS A 9 12.09 19.59 -14.24
N GLU A 10 13.31 20.03 -13.95
CA GLU A 10 14.01 19.69 -12.70
C GLU A 10 13.31 20.30 -11.47
N ILE A 11 12.83 21.55 -11.57
CA ILE A 11 12.02 22.17 -10.51
C ILE A 11 10.73 21.37 -10.27
N ALA A 12 10.04 20.97 -11.34
CA ALA A 12 8.83 20.16 -11.23
C ALA A 12 9.11 18.79 -10.60
N ARG A 13 10.19 18.11 -11.02
CA ARG A 13 10.66 16.84 -10.44
C ARG A 13 10.90 16.96 -8.93
N GLN A 14 11.72 17.93 -8.51
CA GLN A 14 12.01 18.14 -7.09
C GLN A 14 10.77 18.51 -6.28
N SER A 15 9.87 19.32 -6.84
CA SER A 15 8.62 19.68 -6.17
C SER A 15 7.72 18.47 -5.94
N ILE A 16 7.63 17.56 -6.91
CA ILE A 16 6.84 16.34 -6.79
C ILE A 16 7.47 15.41 -5.76
N LEU A 17 8.77 15.16 -5.83
CA LEU A 17 9.48 14.30 -4.88
C LEU A 17 9.35 14.80 -3.44
N ARG A 18 9.58 16.10 -3.20
CA ARG A 18 9.38 16.69 -1.87
C ARG A 18 7.94 16.61 -1.38
N SER A 19 6.96 16.77 -2.27
CA SER A 19 5.56 16.59 -1.90
C SER A 19 5.29 15.15 -1.49
N ILE A 20 5.82 14.18 -2.24
CA ILE A 20 5.67 12.75 -1.93
C ILE A 20 6.30 12.42 -0.58
N GLU A 21 7.55 12.84 -0.37
CA GLU A 21 8.26 12.62 0.91
C GLU A 21 7.53 13.27 2.08
N LYS A 22 7.01 14.50 1.88
CA LYS A 22 6.21 15.18 2.89
C LYS A 22 4.91 14.44 3.18
N ASP A 23 4.20 13.98 2.14
CA ASP A 23 2.94 13.24 2.28
C ASP A 23 3.19 11.90 2.99
N ILE A 24 4.29 11.21 2.70
CA ILE A 24 4.75 10.01 3.40
C ILE A 24 5.07 10.33 4.87
N ALA A 25 5.84 11.38 5.12
CA ALA A 25 6.24 11.76 6.48
C ALA A 25 5.01 12.16 7.31
N ASP A 26 4.07 12.89 6.72
CA ASP A 26 2.79 13.22 7.35
C ASP A 26 2.02 11.93 7.67
N LEU A 27 1.84 11.05 6.68
CA LEU A 27 1.19 9.75 6.86
C LEU A 27 1.85 8.94 7.97
N LEU A 28 3.19 8.90 8.08
CA LEU A 28 3.93 8.18 9.12
C LEU A 28 3.93 8.85 10.50
N SER A 29 3.58 10.13 10.58
CA SER A 29 3.63 10.92 11.82
C SER A 29 2.28 11.07 12.53
N ARG A 30 1.16 10.73 11.86
CA ARG A 30 -0.20 10.77 12.40
C ARG A 30 -0.40 9.72 13.51
N LYS A 31 -0.11 10.07 14.76
CA LYS A 31 -0.20 9.20 15.94
C LYS A 31 -1.33 8.16 15.85
N CYS A 32 -0.93 6.89 15.93
CA CYS A 32 -1.78 5.77 16.30
C CYS A 32 -2.51 6.13 17.60
N ALA A 33 -3.81 6.42 17.54
CA ALA A 33 -4.58 6.59 18.77
C ALA A 33 -4.97 5.20 19.31
N LYS A 34 -4.90 5.03 20.63
CA LYS A 34 -5.54 3.91 21.32
C LYS A 34 -6.81 4.48 21.93
N ILE A 35 -7.98 4.02 21.49
CA ILE A 35 -9.24 4.44 22.11
C ILE A 35 -9.77 3.25 22.89
N SER A 36 -9.76 3.39 24.21
CA SER A 36 -10.53 2.53 25.10
C SER A 36 -11.93 3.13 25.19
N ILE A 37 -12.92 2.49 24.58
CA ILE A 37 -14.32 2.93 24.69
C ILE A 37 -14.84 2.42 26.04
N PRO A 38 -15.27 3.29 26.96
CA PRO A 38 -15.85 2.84 28.21
C PRO A 38 -17.30 2.41 27.95
N SER A 39 -17.51 1.17 27.51
CA SER A 39 -18.81 0.50 27.57
C SER A 39 -18.74 -0.69 28.51
N SER A 40 -19.80 -0.88 29.28
CA SER A 40 -19.86 -1.55 30.58
C SER A 40 -19.74 -3.08 30.59
N ARG A 41 -18.91 -3.67 29.73
CA ARG A 41 -18.38 -5.04 29.77
C ARG A 41 -17.54 -5.18 28.49
N ASP A 42 -16.30 -5.61 28.66
CA ASP A 42 -15.28 -5.85 27.63
C ASP A 42 -14.54 -4.62 27.10
N PHE A 43 -13.27 -4.53 27.51
CA PHE A 43 -12.29 -3.56 27.06
C PHE A 43 -11.79 -3.95 25.67
N ASP A 44 -12.53 -3.59 24.62
CA ASP A 44 -11.99 -3.68 23.26
C ASP A 44 -11.10 -2.46 22.99
N ASP A 45 -9.82 -2.60 23.33
CA ASP A 45 -8.79 -1.65 22.93
C ASP A 45 -8.65 -1.65 21.40
N LYS A 46 -8.89 -0.48 20.78
CA LYS A 46 -8.68 -0.27 19.34
C LYS A 46 -7.37 0.47 19.12
N GLU A 47 -6.54 -0.02 18.22
CA GLU A 47 -5.30 0.61 17.78
C GLU A 47 -5.45 1.11 16.33
N PHE A 48 -5.17 2.37 16.07
CA PHE A 48 -5.11 2.88 14.70
C PHE A 48 -3.69 2.71 14.17
N ARG A 49 -3.52 2.12 12.97
CA ARG A 49 -2.19 1.86 12.38
C ARG A 49 -1.96 2.72 11.14
N TYR A 50 -0.68 2.83 10.77
CA TYR A 50 -0.27 3.42 9.51
C TYR A 50 -0.36 2.44 8.35
N VAL A 51 -0.56 2.98 7.16
CA VAL A 51 -0.56 2.20 5.91
C VAL A 51 0.78 1.51 5.64
N LEU A 52 1.88 2.07 6.19
CA LEU A 52 3.26 1.64 6.00
C LEU A 52 3.82 0.76 7.13
N ASP A 53 3.00 0.43 8.14
CA ASP A 53 3.44 -0.49 9.18
C ASP A 53 3.72 -1.87 8.55
N ASN A 54 4.97 -2.35 8.64
CA ASN A 54 5.48 -3.53 7.96
C ASN A 54 4.98 -4.86 8.54
N GLU A 55 4.26 -4.84 9.66
CA GLU A 55 3.75 -6.06 10.28
C GLU A 55 2.87 -6.85 9.28
N PRO A 56 3.20 -8.11 8.98
CA PRO A 56 2.47 -8.93 8.02
C PRO A 56 1.13 -9.37 8.62
N SER A 57 0.00 -9.14 7.92
CA SER A 57 -1.32 -9.79 8.11
C SER A 57 -2.54 -8.88 7.86
N TRP A 58 -2.46 -7.95 6.91
CA TRP A 58 -3.69 -7.23 6.53
C TRP A 58 -4.68 -8.23 5.93
N LYS A 59 -5.88 -8.31 6.52
CA LYS A 59 -6.90 -9.28 6.10
C LYS A 59 -8.23 -8.57 6.01
N PHE A 60 -8.87 -8.71 4.86
CA PHE A 60 -10.26 -8.35 4.74
C PHE A 60 -11.09 -9.42 5.44
N ILE A 61 -11.75 -9.03 6.52
CA ILE A 61 -12.57 -9.95 7.31
C ILE A 61 -13.96 -9.93 6.71
N GLU A 62 -14.31 -11.04 6.06
CA GLU A 62 -15.65 -11.27 5.53
C GLU A 62 -16.53 -11.76 6.68
N ASP A 63 -17.62 -11.06 6.97
CA ASP A 63 -18.59 -11.52 7.95
C ASP A 63 -19.37 -12.70 7.35
N GLU A 64 -19.32 -13.88 8.01
CA GLU A 64 -20.01 -15.08 7.51
C GLU A 64 -21.54 -14.96 7.62
N ASP A 65 -22.04 -14.14 8.55
CA ASP A 65 -23.47 -13.97 8.83
C ASP A 65 -24.18 -13.00 7.87
N GLU A 66 -23.47 -12.08 7.20
CA GLU A 66 -24.06 -11.12 6.25
C GLU A 66 -24.21 -11.67 4.81
N LYS A 67 -23.73 -12.89 4.52
CA LYS A 67 -23.90 -13.53 3.20
C LYS A 67 -25.36 -13.78 2.80
N LYS A 68 -26.33 -13.62 3.72
CA LYS A 68 -27.74 -13.97 3.49
C LYS A 68 -28.65 -12.81 3.09
N SER A 69 -28.18 -11.57 3.06
CA SER A 69 -29.07 -10.43 2.76
C SER A 69 -28.39 -9.47 1.79
N SER A 70 -28.68 -9.63 0.50
CA SER A 70 -28.38 -8.67 -0.58
C SER A 70 -26.92 -8.20 -0.62
N GLY A 71 -26.12 -8.90 -1.42
CA GLY A 71 -24.67 -8.82 -1.45
C GLY A 71 -24.10 -7.41 -1.47
N TRP A 72 -23.45 -7.04 -0.37
CA TRP A 72 -22.18 -6.31 -0.28
C TRP A 72 -21.56 -6.71 1.06
N VAL A 73 -20.31 -7.19 1.05
CA VAL A 73 -19.59 -7.59 2.28
C VAL A 73 -19.02 -6.33 2.93
N TRP A 74 -19.51 -5.94 4.10
CA TRP A 74 -18.92 -4.83 4.87
C TRP A 74 -17.88 -5.40 5.84
N SER A 75 -16.62 -4.97 5.72
CA SER A 75 -15.64 -5.24 6.79
C SER A 75 -16.03 -4.47 8.06
N LYS A 76 -15.78 -5.05 9.23
CA LYS A 76 -16.01 -4.38 10.53
C LYS A 76 -15.36 -2.98 10.52
N TYR A 77 -16.15 -1.93 10.71
CA TYR A 77 -15.66 -0.55 10.80
C TYR A 77 -16.05 0.09 12.13
N ALA A 78 -15.28 1.09 12.55
CA ALA A 78 -15.57 1.95 13.68
C ALA A 78 -15.78 3.38 13.17
N GLU A 79 -16.74 4.10 13.75
CA GLU A 79 -16.95 5.53 13.47
C GLU A 79 -16.54 6.35 14.69
N ILE A 80 -15.58 7.26 14.51
CA ILE A 80 -15.04 8.11 15.57
C ILE A 80 -14.93 9.53 15.02
N GLY A 81 -15.56 10.50 15.69
CA GLY A 81 -15.49 11.90 15.29
C GLY A 81 -16.02 12.17 13.87
N GLY A 82 -16.93 11.33 13.36
CA GLY A 82 -17.46 11.41 11.98
C GLY A 82 -16.54 10.82 10.91
N GLU A 83 -15.39 10.25 11.27
CA GLU A 83 -14.51 9.51 10.37
C GLU A 83 -14.70 8.00 10.54
N ARG A 84 -14.72 7.27 9.42
CA ARG A 84 -14.82 5.80 9.40
C ARG A 84 -13.44 5.16 9.33
N TYR A 85 -13.22 4.20 10.22
CA TYR A 85 -12.00 3.40 10.34
C TYR A 85 -12.31 1.93 10.10
N TRP A 86 -11.59 1.30 9.17
CA TRP A 86 -11.81 -0.06 8.75
C TRP A 86 -10.82 -1.00 9.41
N LEU A 87 -11.29 -2.15 9.89
CA LEU A 87 -10.47 -3.16 10.52
C LEU A 87 -9.52 -3.77 9.49
N VAL A 88 -8.21 -3.58 9.70
CA VAL A 88 -7.17 -4.15 8.84
C VAL A 88 -6.57 -5.43 9.45
N ARG A 89 -6.66 -5.58 10.78
CA ARG A 89 -6.22 -6.79 11.49
C ARG A 89 -7.04 -7.01 12.75
N GLU A 90 -7.55 -8.23 12.91
CA GLU A 90 -8.24 -8.69 14.12
C GLU A 90 -7.25 -9.43 15.02
N CYS A 91 -7.24 -9.09 16.31
CA CYS A 91 -6.58 -9.91 17.31
C CYS A 91 -7.55 -11.04 17.70
N ARG A 92 -7.09 -12.29 17.61
CA ARG A 92 -7.95 -13.49 17.74
C ARG A 92 -7.67 -14.37 18.95
N SER A 93 -6.77 -13.97 19.85
CA SER A 93 -6.38 -14.80 20.99
C SER A 93 -6.82 -14.18 22.31
N GLU A 94 -7.51 -14.96 23.14
CA GLU A 94 -7.83 -14.64 24.54
C GLU A 94 -6.57 -14.41 25.40
N ASN A 95 -5.39 -14.82 24.91
CA ASN A 95 -4.10 -14.67 25.57
C ASN A 95 -3.15 -13.69 24.86
N ASP A 96 -3.52 -13.12 23.71
CA ASP A 96 -2.74 -12.02 23.10
C ASP A 96 -3.26 -10.71 23.67
N GLU A 97 -2.39 -9.92 24.30
CA GLU A 97 -2.65 -8.53 24.68
C GLU A 97 -2.79 -7.58 23.46
N GLY A 98 -3.12 -8.13 22.29
CA GLY A 98 -3.20 -7.41 21.03
C GLY A 98 -4.54 -6.69 20.86
N SER A 99 -4.48 -5.41 20.51
CA SER A 99 -5.65 -4.63 20.12
C SER A 99 -6.02 -4.87 18.65
N ASN A 100 -7.32 -4.81 18.34
CA ASN A 100 -7.81 -4.75 16.96
C ASN A 100 -7.24 -3.51 16.26
N GLN A 101 -6.77 -3.68 15.02
CA GLN A 101 -6.08 -2.62 14.29
C GLN A 101 -6.91 -2.06 13.15
N TYR A 102 -7.04 -0.75 13.10
CA TYR A 102 -7.88 -0.05 12.13
C TYR A 102 -7.10 0.99 11.32
N LEU A 103 -7.59 1.24 10.10
CA LEU A 103 -7.10 2.31 9.23
C LEU A 103 -8.25 3.21 8.79
N SER A 104 -8.01 4.52 8.75
CA SER A 104 -9.05 5.47 8.36
C SER A 104 -9.36 5.43 6.86
N SER A 105 -10.62 5.67 6.51
CA SER A 105 -11.07 5.78 5.10
C SER A 105 -10.27 6.83 4.34
N ARG A 106 -9.93 7.93 5.02
CA ARG A 106 -9.10 9.00 4.46
C ARG A 106 -7.70 8.50 4.11
N ALA A 107 -7.08 7.70 4.98
CA ALA A 107 -5.74 7.16 4.71
C ALA A 107 -5.72 6.23 3.48
N PHE A 108 -6.76 5.42 3.26
CA PHE A 108 -6.90 4.62 2.03
C PHE A 108 -6.97 5.52 0.79
N GLN A 109 -7.81 6.55 0.81
CA GLN A 109 -8.00 7.48 -0.32
C GLN A 109 -6.73 8.28 -0.61
N GLU A 110 -6.08 8.82 0.42
CA GLU A 110 -4.83 9.58 0.30
C GLU A 110 -3.71 8.71 -0.30
N THR A 111 -3.60 7.46 0.15
CA THR A 111 -2.65 6.50 -0.42
C THR A 111 -2.91 6.29 -1.91
N LEU A 112 -4.15 6.02 -2.30
CA LEU A 112 -4.45 5.75 -3.70
C LEU A 112 -4.19 6.98 -4.59
N LEU A 113 -4.56 8.17 -4.10
CA LEU A 113 -4.26 9.43 -4.77
C LEU A 113 -2.74 9.65 -4.93
N TRP A 114 -1.95 9.25 -3.96
CA TRP A 114 -0.49 9.32 -4.04
C TRP A 114 0.06 8.47 -5.20
N PHE A 115 -0.36 7.21 -5.30
CA PHE A 115 0.01 6.34 -6.43
C PHE A 115 -0.44 6.88 -7.79
N ARG A 116 -1.67 7.41 -7.87
CA ARG A 116 -2.18 8.06 -9.09
C ARG A 116 -1.36 9.28 -9.49
N ARG A 117 -0.90 10.08 -8.52
CA ARG A 117 -0.02 11.24 -8.77
C ARG A 117 1.35 10.80 -9.28
N MET A 118 1.95 9.77 -8.68
CA MET A 118 3.22 9.19 -9.13
C MET A 118 3.11 8.67 -10.58
N LEU A 119 2.06 7.92 -10.89
CA LEU A 119 1.82 7.41 -12.24
C LEU A 119 1.73 8.53 -13.27
N ARG A 120 0.94 9.58 -13.01
CA ARG A 120 0.81 10.72 -13.93
C ARG A 120 2.14 11.45 -14.12
N ALA A 121 2.89 11.66 -13.04
CA ALA A 121 4.21 12.30 -13.11
C ALA A 121 5.20 11.48 -13.93
N TYR A 122 5.18 10.16 -13.77
CA TYR A 122 6.01 9.22 -14.53
C TYR A 122 5.64 9.21 -16.01
N GLN A 123 4.34 9.10 -16.34
CA GLN A 123 3.86 9.11 -17.73
C GLN A 123 4.11 10.45 -18.44
N ALA A 124 4.08 11.57 -17.70
CA ALA A 124 4.49 12.88 -18.20
C ALA A 124 6.02 13.02 -18.35
N GLY A 125 6.78 11.98 -17.99
CA GLY A 125 8.24 11.95 -18.01
C GLY A 125 8.88 12.90 -17.02
N ILE A 126 8.15 13.39 -16.01
CA ILE A 126 8.66 14.34 -15.00
C ILE A 126 9.58 13.62 -14.02
N ILE A 127 9.19 12.41 -13.60
CA ILE A 127 10.00 11.49 -12.79
C ILE A 127 10.36 10.25 -13.62
N CYS A 128 11.46 9.58 -13.27
CA CYS A 128 11.97 8.38 -13.95
C CYS A 128 12.08 7.16 -13.02
N ASP A 129 12.64 6.05 -13.53
CA ASP A 129 12.76 4.81 -12.76
C ASP A 129 13.65 4.99 -11.52
N GLU A 130 14.76 5.74 -11.63
CA GLU A 130 15.63 6.08 -10.51
C GLU A 130 14.89 6.81 -9.39
N ASP A 131 13.99 7.75 -9.75
CA ASP A 131 13.19 8.52 -8.79
C ASP A 131 12.22 7.63 -8.00
N LEU A 132 11.58 6.68 -8.69
CA LEU A 132 10.69 5.72 -8.05
C LEU A 132 11.48 4.76 -7.16
N PHE A 133 12.67 4.37 -7.62
CA PHE A 133 13.58 3.54 -6.83
C PHE A 133 13.98 4.24 -5.54
N ASP A 134 14.32 5.52 -5.52
CA ASP A 134 14.70 6.22 -4.28
C ASP A 134 13.60 6.15 -3.19
N LEU A 135 12.35 5.95 -3.61
CA LEU A 135 11.18 5.81 -2.75
C LEU A 135 10.80 4.35 -2.43
N TRP A 136 11.60 3.35 -2.83
CA TRP A 136 11.23 1.92 -2.78
C TRP A 136 10.79 1.46 -1.40
N ARG A 137 11.41 1.97 -0.32
CA ARG A 137 11.08 1.58 1.07
C ARG A 137 9.67 1.98 1.49
N PHE A 138 9.12 3.02 0.88
CA PHE A 138 7.78 3.52 1.16
C PHE A 138 6.74 2.91 0.20
N ILE A 139 7.17 2.52 -1.00
CA ILE A 139 6.26 2.04 -2.02
C ILE A 139 6.09 0.51 -1.95
N LEU A 140 7.18 -0.25 -1.82
CA LEU A 140 7.11 -1.71 -1.86
C LEU A 140 6.22 -2.35 -0.78
N PRO A 141 6.11 -1.80 0.45
CA PRO A 141 5.16 -2.31 1.44
C PRO A 141 3.72 -2.44 0.96
N PHE A 142 3.31 -1.63 -0.01
CA PHE A 142 1.96 -1.74 -0.59
C PHE A 142 1.73 -2.98 -1.43
N GLY A 143 2.78 -3.62 -1.92
CA GLY A 143 2.70 -4.81 -2.75
C GLY A 143 2.75 -6.12 -1.97
N PHE A 144 2.79 -6.09 -0.63
CA PHE A 144 2.90 -7.29 0.19
C PHE A 144 2.11 -7.21 1.51
N ALA A 145 2.15 -8.30 2.30
CA ALA A 145 1.52 -8.43 3.62
C ALA A 145 -0.02 -8.28 3.64
N GLY A 146 -0.67 -8.58 2.52
CA GLY A 146 -2.11 -8.50 2.32
C GLY A 146 -2.60 -7.09 1.97
N ARG A 147 -1.72 -6.08 1.88
CA ARG A 147 -2.14 -4.69 1.66
C ARG A 147 -2.71 -4.51 0.25
N LEU A 148 -2.06 -5.05 -0.77
CA LEU A 148 -2.52 -4.92 -2.15
C LEU A 148 -3.90 -5.56 -2.34
N GLN A 149 -4.10 -6.74 -1.75
CA GLN A 149 -5.39 -7.43 -1.76
C GLN A 149 -6.46 -6.66 -0.98
N TYR A 150 -6.09 -6.10 0.17
CA TYR A 150 -7.01 -5.31 0.98
C TYR A 150 -7.48 -4.07 0.20
N PHE A 151 -6.55 -3.34 -0.44
CA PHE A 151 -6.89 -2.20 -1.29
C PHE A 151 -7.78 -2.62 -2.47
N LYS A 152 -7.46 -3.73 -3.16
CA LYS A 152 -8.28 -4.28 -4.23
C LYS A 152 -9.72 -4.56 -3.77
N LYS A 153 -9.88 -5.21 -2.61
CA LYS A 153 -11.20 -5.50 -2.02
C LYS A 153 -11.92 -4.23 -1.58
N TYR A 154 -11.24 -3.34 -0.87
CA TYR A 154 -11.79 -2.08 -0.34
C TYR A 154 -12.33 -1.16 -1.44
N PHE A 155 -11.56 -0.98 -2.52
CA PHE A 155 -11.96 -0.17 -3.66
C PHE A 155 -12.82 -0.94 -4.69
N GLN A 156 -13.17 -2.19 -4.40
CA GLN A 156 -14.06 -3.03 -5.22
C GLN A 156 -13.55 -3.29 -6.65
N GLY A 157 -12.24 -3.38 -6.87
CA GLY A 157 -11.73 -3.64 -8.20
C GLY A 157 -10.22 -3.55 -8.35
N GLU A 158 -9.69 -4.34 -9.28
CA GLU A 158 -8.28 -4.27 -9.67
C GLU A 158 -7.99 -3.01 -10.49
N GLU A 159 -8.95 -2.54 -11.28
CA GLU A 159 -8.85 -1.30 -12.07
C GLU A 159 -8.54 -0.08 -11.19
N GLU A 160 -9.15 -0.02 -10.00
CA GLU A 160 -8.95 1.07 -9.06
C GLU A 160 -7.51 1.17 -8.57
N ILE A 161 -6.85 0.03 -8.38
CA ILE A 161 -5.49 -0.08 -7.84
C ILE A 161 -4.39 -0.20 -8.91
N GLN A 162 -4.71 -0.06 -10.20
CA GLN A 162 -3.74 -0.18 -11.30
C GLN A 162 -2.52 0.74 -11.13
N SER A 163 -2.74 1.95 -10.62
CA SER A 163 -1.63 2.88 -10.34
C SER A 163 -0.66 2.35 -9.28
N MET A 164 -1.14 1.59 -8.30
CA MET A 164 -0.31 0.93 -7.29
C MET A 164 0.53 -0.17 -7.94
N VAL A 165 -0.14 -1.07 -8.66
CA VAL A 165 0.49 -2.20 -9.36
C VAL A 165 1.58 -1.71 -10.31
N PHE A 166 1.28 -0.71 -11.14
CA PHE A 166 2.24 -0.16 -12.10
C PHE A 166 3.50 0.37 -11.41
N ILE A 167 3.34 1.21 -10.38
CA ILE A 167 4.46 1.87 -9.71
C ILE A 167 5.32 0.85 -8.95
N ILE A 168 4.68 -0.09 -8.22
CA ILE A 168 5.38 -1.18 -7.54
C ILE A 168 6.21 -1.97 -8.55
N ASN A 169 5.60 -2.36 -9.67
CA ASN A 169 6.32 -3.16 -10.64
C ASN A 169 7.43 -2.40 -11.36
N LYS A 170 7.29 -1.10 -11.61
CA LYS A 170 8.40 -0.29 -12.17
C LYS A 170 9.62 -0.29 -11.25
N ILE A 171 9.41 -0.20 -9.94
CA ILE A 171 10.49 -0.31 -8.96
C ILE A 171 11.14 -1.69 -9.01
N LEU A 172 10.34 -2.76 -9.04
CA LEU A 172 10.85 -4.13 -9.11
C LEU A 172 11.64 -4.37 -10.40
N LEU A 173 11.10 -3.97 -11.56
CA LEU A 173 11.80 -4.02 -12.86
C LEU A 173 13.12 -3.29 -12.82
N TYR A 174 13.14 -2.05 -12.30
CA TYR A 174 14.36 -1.29 -12.17
C TYR A 174 15.39 -2.02 -11.29
N CYS A 175 14.96 -2.60 -10.17
CA CYS A 175 15.84 -3.37 -9.30
C CYS A 175 16.40 -4.61 -9.99
N CYS A 176 15.60 -5.35 -10.76
CA CYS A 176 16.06 -6.49 -11.56
C CYS A 176 17.11 -6.07 -12.59
N ASN A 177 16.79 -5.06 -13.39
CA ASN A 177 17.64 -4.56 -14.47
C ASN A 177 18.99 -4.01 -13.97
N LYS A 178 19.02 -3.53 -12.72
CA LYS A 178 20.23 -3.00 -12.07
C LYS A 178 20.88 -4.00 -11.11
N GLU A 179 20.39 -5.24 -11.05
CA GLU A 179 20.85 -6.30 -10.14
C GLU A 179 20.83 -5.89 -8.65
N LEU A 180 19.89 -5.03 -8.26
CA LEU A 180 19.73 -4.52 -6.89
C LEU A 180 18.99 -5.56 -6.05
N ARG A 181 19.74 -6.47 -5.43
CA ARG A 181 19.19 -7.61 -4.68
C ARG A 181 18.41 -7.22 -3.43
N ARG A 182 18.83 -6.19 -2.69
CA ARG A 182 18.27 -5.86 -1.36
C ARG A 182 16.76 -5.53 -1.40
N PRO A 183 16.26 -4.60 -2.23
CA PRO A 183 14.82 -4.33 -2.33
C PRO A 183 14.02 -5.55 -2.79
N VAL A 184 14.58 -6.33 -3.70
CA VAL A 184 13.94 -7.54 -4.24
C VAL A 184 13.79 -8.61 -3.16
N HIS A 185 14.84 -8.86 -2.37
CA HIS A 185 14.77 -9.76 -1.21
C HIS A 185 13.79 -9.26 -0.17
N TYR A 186 13.82 -7.96 0.14
CA TYR A 186 12.89 -7.35 1.08
C TYR A 186 11.44 -7.59 0.66
N PHE A 187 11.10 -7.35 -0.61
CA PHE A 187 9.78 -7.62 -1.15
C PHE A 187 9.39 -9.11 -1.04
N ARG A 188 10.31 -10.00 -1.44
CA ARG A 188 10.10 -11.45 -1.42
C ARG A 188 9.82 -12.02 -0.03
N SER A 189 10.44 -11.46 1.01
CA SER A 189 10.26 -11.93 2.38
C SER A 189 8.81 -11.80 2.89
N TYR A 190 7.97 -10.98 2.22
CA TYR A 190 6.63 -10.67 2.71
C TYR A 190 5.51 -10.86 1.67
N VAL A 191 5.83 -10.93 0.38
CA VAL A 191 4.82 -11.07 -0.68
C VAL A 191 4.19 -12.46 -0.67
N THR A 192 2.88 -12.51 -0.83
CA THR A 192 2.13 -13.77 -0.99
C THR A 192 1.94 -14.13 -2.47
N GLU A 193 1.65 -15.39 -2.78
CA GLU A 193 1.38 -15.84 -4.16
C GLU A 193 0.22 -15.08 -4.82
N GLU A 194 -0.87 -14.84 -4.09
CA GLU A 194 -2.00 -14.07 -4.61
C GLU A 194 -1.62 -12.59 -4.89
N GLU A 195 -0.75 -11.99 -4.08
CA GLU A 195 -0.22 -10.64 -4.38
C GLU A 195 0.68 -10.65 -5.62
N LEU A 196 1.52 -11.68 -5.78
CA LEU A 196 2.30 -11.88 -6.99
C LEU A 196 1.41 -12.03 -8.23
N GLU A 197 0.30 -12.77 -8.14
CA GLU A 197 -0.66 -12.88 -9.24
C GLU A 197 -1.24 -11.52 -9.63
N ILE A 198 -1.65 -10.70 -8.65
CA ILE A 198 -2.15 -9.33 -8.93
C ILE A 198 -1.08 -8.50 -9.65
N LEU A 199 0.18 -8.61 -9.21
CA LEU A 199 1.29 -7.85 -9.79
C LEU A 199 1.71 -8.33 -11.19
N THR A 200 1.48 -9.61 -11.53
CA THR A 200 2.02 -10.26 -12.75
C THR A 200 0.99 -10.49 -13.86
N ARG A 201 -0.26 -10.07 -13.67
CA ARG A 201 -1.37 -10.30 -14.63
C ARG A 201 -1.20 -9.61 -15.99
N THR A 202 -0.46 -8.52 -16.04
CA THR A 202 -0.13 -7.81 -17.28
C THR A 202 1.07 -8.44 -17.98
N GLU A 203 1.01 -8.62 -19.31
CA GLU A 203 2.01 -9.38 -20.10
C GLU A 203 3.44 -8.85 -19.96
N GLU A 204 3.59 -7.52 -19.80
CA GLU A 204 4.85 -6.83 -19.51
C GLU A 204 5.51 -7.33 -18.22
N TYR A 205 4.72 -7.86 -17.28
CA TYR A 205 5.13 -8.27 -15.94
C TYR A 205 5.14 -9.80 -15.72
N LYS A 206 4.62 -10.58 -16.67
CA LYS A 206 4.94 -12.02 -16.75
C LYS A 206 6.41 -12.25 -17.08
N LYS A 207 6.98 -11.39 -17.93
CA LYS A 207 8.42 -11.38 -18.22
C LYS A 207 9.24 -10.95 -17.01
N LEU A 208 8.77 -9.92 -16.28
CA LEU A 208 9.30 -9.56 -14.97
C LEU A 208 9.31 -10.80 -14.06
N HIS A 209 8.21 -11.55 -13.92
CA HIS A 209 8.17 -12.75 -13.09
C HIS A 209 9.27 -13.77 -13.44
N GLN A 210 9.56 -13.99 -14.73
CA GLN A 210 10.67 -14.85 -15.15
C GLN A 210 12.03 -14.26 -14.77
N GLU A 211 12.27 -12.98 -15.05
CA GLU A 211 13.53 -12.28 -14.76
C GLU A 211 13.78 -12.15 -13.25
N VAL A 212 12.74 -11.85 -12.46
CA VAL A 212 12.87 -11.84 -11.01
C VAL A 212 13.17 -13.26 -10.52
N ASN A 213 12.46 -14.30 -11.02
CA ASN A 213 12.76 -15.70 -10.69
C ASN A 213 14.19 -16.14 -11.02
N GLU A 214 14.82 -15.58 -12.05
CA GLU A 214 16.22 -15.86 -12.39
C GLU A 214 17.20 -15.13 -11.47
N VAL A 215 17.00 -13.83 -11.24
CA VAL A 215 17.74 -13.05 -10.22
C VAL A 215 17.53 -13.64 -8.82
N TRP A 216 16.41 -14.33 -8.58
CA TRP A 216 16.03 -14.99 -7.32
C TRP A 216 16.68 -16.35 -7.06
N LYS A 217 17.27 -17.00 -8.07
CA LYS A 217 17.92 -18.33 -7.96
C LYS A 217 19.43 -18.27 -7.71
N THR A 218 20.03 -17.07 -7.77
CA THR A 218 21.47 -16.79 -7.57
C THR A 218 21.74 -15.91 -6.36
#